data_AF-A0A2N2LAR0-F1
#
_entry.id   AF-A0A2N2LAR0-F1
#
_cell.length_a   1.000
_cell.length_b   1.000
_cell.length_c   1.000
_cell.angle_alpha   90.00
_cell.angle_beta   90.00
_cell.angle_gamma   90.00
#
_symmetry.space_group_name_H-M   'P 1'
#
loop_
_entity.id
_entity.type
_entity.pdbx_description
1 polymer ?
#
loop_
_entity_poly.entity_id
_entity_poly.type
_entity_poly.pdbx_seq_one_letter_code
_entity_poly.pdbx_strand_id
1 'polypeptide(L)'
;MRFDKFTLKVQEALQEAQSLAGSLGHQTIEPEHLLVCFLQQDESIAAAILNKLNASPQKIEQELNHYLKKQPSVHGAGSGQPYLGGRLNKLFDKATTEAAQLKDEYVSAEHVLVVIAEEKEGQAGKILRQAGITRDSIFKVLVDIRGNQRVTDPNPEGKYQALERYARDFNEMARKGSFDPVIGRDEEIRRVMQVLSRRTKNNPVLI
;
A
#
# COMPACT_ATOMS: atom_id res chain seq x y z
N MET A 1 -18.10 -8.64 10.50
CA MET A 1 -16.72 -8.24 10.16
C MET A 1 -15.84 -8.31 11.39
N ARG A 2 -14.64 -8.86 11.28
CA ARG A 2 -13.67 -8.95 12.40
C ARG A 2 -12.59 -7.90 12.20
N PHE A 3 -12.71 -6.75 12.88
CA PHE A 3 -11.78 -5.63 12.72
C PHE A 3 -10.34 -5.97 13.18
N ASP A 4 -10.21 -6.91 14.12
CA ASP A 4 -8.95 -7.49 14.57
C ASP A 4 -8.16 -8.20 13.46
N LYS A 5 -8.80 -8.48 12.31
CA LYS A 5 -8.17 -9.06 11.13
C LYS A 5 -7.70 -8.04 10.09
N PHE A 6 -7.82 -6.74 10.33
CA PHE A 6 -7.22 -5.70 9.49
C PHE A 6 -5.83 -5.32 10.00
N THR A 7 -4.92 -4.95 9.08
CA THR A 7 -3.65 -4.34 9.48
C THR A 7 -3.87 -2.99 10.15
N LEU A 8 -2.89 -2.53 10.92
CA LEU A 8 -2.95 -1.22 11.60
C LEU A 8 -3.17 -0.10 10.58
N LYS A 9 -2.53 -0.16 9.42
CA LYS A 9 -2.72 0.82 8.35
C LYS A 9 -4.16 0.88 7.82
N VAL A 10 -4.83 -0.27 7.70
CA VAL A 10 -6.25 -0.29 7.31
C VAL A 10 -7.16 0.27 8.41
N GLN A 11 -6.84 0.00 9.68
CA GLN A 11 -7.59 0.55 10.81
C GLN A 11 -7.41 2.08 10.91
N GLU A 12 -6.17 2.57 10.77
CA GLU A 12 -5.83 4.00 10.69
C GLU A 12 -6.61 4.68 9.55
N ALA A 13 -6.54 4.11 8.33
CA ALA A 13 -7.23 4.65 7.17
C ALA A 13 -8.75 4.72 7.36
N LEU A 14 -9.34 3.75 8.06
CA LEU A 14 -10.77 3.75 8.34
C LEU A 14 -11.15 4.85 9.34
N GLN A 15 -10.33 5.09 10.36
CA GLN A 15 -10.54 6.17 11.33
C GLN A 15 -10.39 7.55 10.66
N GLU A 16 -9.41 7.70 9.79
CA GLU A 16 -9.23 8.89 8.95
C GLU A 16 -10.41 9.08 8.00
N ALA A 17 -10.89 8.00 7.36
CA ALA A 17 -12.04 8.04 6.46
C ALA A 17 -13.33 8.44 7.18
N GLN A 18 -13.51 8.03 8.44
CA GLN A 18 -14.63 8.48 9.28
C GLN A 18 -14.55 9.98 9.54
N SER A 19 -13.35 10.48 9.86
CA SER A 19 -13.10 11.91 10.10
C SER A 19 -13.29 12.73 8.83
N LEU A 20 -12.82 12.21 7.68
CA LEU A 20 -13.02 12.81 6.36
C LEU A 20 -14.51 12.89 6.00
N ALA A 21 -15.25 11.79 6.14
CA ALA A 21 -16.70 11.76 5.91
C ALA A 21 -17.43 12.77 6.79
N GLY A 22 -17.09 12.84 8.08
CA GLY A 22 -17.66 13.80 9.02
C GLY A 22 -17.37 15.25 8.63
N SER A 23 -16.14 15.54 8.21
CA SER A 23 -15.75 16.90 7.77
C SER A 23 -16.47 17.36 6.50
N LEU A 24 -16.88 16.42 5.64
CA LEU A 24 -17.63 16.67 4.41
C LEU A 24 -19.15 16.62 4.63
N GLY A 25 -19.62 16.32 5.85
CA GLY A 25 -21.04 16.16 6.16
C GLY A 25 -21.67 14.91 5.53
N HIS A 26 -20.87 13.90 5.22
CA HIS A 26 -21.34 12.62 4.70
C HIS A 26 -21.72 11.69 5.86
N GLN A 27 -22.93 11.11 5.80
CA GLN A 27 -23.42 10.21 6.87
C GLN A 27 -22.80 8.81 6.79
N THR A 28 -22.34 8.40 5.61
CA THR A 28 -21.75 7.08 5.38
C THR A 28 -20.31 7.18 4.91
N ILE A 29 -19.50 6.27 5.42
CA ILE A 29 -18.15 6.02 4.93
C ILE A 29 -18.25 5.09 3.72
N GLU A 30 -17.90 5.61 2.56
CA GLU A 30 -17.89 4.92 1.28
C GLU A 30 -16.45 4.64 0.80
N PRO A 31 -16.24 3.70 -0.17
CA PRO A 31 -14.91 3.34 -0.67
C PRO A 31 -14.06 4.52 -1.14
N GLU A 32 -14.70 5.57 -1.65
CA GLU A 32 -14.03 6.79 -2.08
C GLU A 32 -13.29 7.50 -0.93
N HIS A 33 -13.85 7.51 0.28
CA HIS A 33 -13.19 8.11 1.45
C HIS A 33 -11.98 7.29 1.87
N LEU A 34 -12.16 5.96 1.93
CA LEU A 34 -11.08 5.06 2.34
C LEU A 34 -9.90 5.12 1.36
N LEU A 35 -10.19 5.18 0.05
CA LEU A 35 -9.14 5.29 -0.95
C LEU A 35 -8.38 6.62 -0.82
N VAL A 36 -9.04 7.74 -0.56
CA VAL A 36 -8.33 9.01 -0.29
C VAL A 36 -7.37 8.86 0.90
N CYS A 37 -7.85 8.31 2.02
CA CYS A 37 -7.00 8.10 3.20
C CYS A 37 -5.83 7.16 2.91
N PHE A 38 -6.04 6.04 2.19
CA PHE A 38 -4.94 5.19 1.75
C PHE A 38 -3.89 5.95 0.93
N LEU A 39 -4.27 6.91 0.08
CA LEU A 39 -3.32 7.67 -0.73
C LEU A 39 -2.58 8.75 0.05
N GLN A 40 -3.17 9.23 1.15
CA GLN A 40 -2.59 10.27 2.02
C GLN A 40 -1.69 9.71 3.12
N GLN A 41 -1.82 8.43 3.45
CA GLN A 41 -1.02 7.79 4.47
C GLN A 41 0.49 7.85 4.17
N ASP A 42 1.26 8.13 5.22
CA ASP A 42 2.69 7.91 5.20
C ASP A 42 2.98 6.44 4.89
N GLU A 43 3.97 6.21 4.03
CA GLU A 43 4.41 4.87 3.66
C GLU A 43 3.31 4.03 2.97
N SER A 44 2.38 4.69 2.30
CA SER A 44 1.25 4.05 1.62
C SER A 44 1.69 3.04 0.56
N ILE A 45 1.35 1.77 0.80
CA ILE A 45 1.50 0.70 -0.21
C ILE A 45 0.60 0.95 -1.42
N ALA A 46 -0.58 1.57 -1.22
CA ALA A 46 -1.47 1.91 -2.32
C ALA A 46 -0.83 2.94 -3.26
N ALA A 47 -0.22 4.00 -2.70
CA ALA A 47 0.53 4.97 -3.49
C ALA A 47 1.75 4.35 -4.19
N ALA A 48 2.49 3.46 -3.50
CA ALA A 48 3.61 2.73 -4.09
C ALA A 48 3.19 1.86 -5.29
N ILE A 49 2.08 1.13 -5.17
CA ILE A 49 1.48 0.33 -6.25
C ILE A 49 1.13 1.22 -7.45
N LEU A 50 0.44 2.33 -7.21
CA LEU A 50 0.03 3.26 -8.28
C LEU A 50 1.23 3.87 -9.00
N ASN A 51 2.24 4.34 -8.26
CA ASN A 51 3.47 4.88 -8.83
C ASN A 51 4.19 3.85 -9.72
N LYS A 52 4.26 2.59 -9.27
CA LYS A 52 4.89 1.50 -10.03
C LYS A 52 4.12 1.15 -11.31
N LEU A 53 2.81 1.43 -11.33
CA LEU A 53 1.95 1.32 -12.50
C LEU A 53 1.95 2.58 -13.39
N ASN A 54 2.79 3.56 -13.10
CA ASN A 54 2.85 4.87 -13.77
C ASN A 54 1.55 5.69 -13.67
N ALA A 55 0.70 5.39 -12.69
CA ALA A 55 -0.45 6.23 -12.36
C ALA A 55 -0.08 7.17 -11.21
N SER A 56 -0.42 8.46 -11.34
CA SER A 56 -0.14 9.45 -10.29
C SER A 56 -1.14 9.31 -9.14
N PRO A 57 -0.70 8.97 -7.91
CA PRO A 57 -1.54 8.95 -6.73
C PRO A 57 -2.24 10.29 -6.49
N GLN A 58 -1.51 11.40 -6.70
CA GLN A 58 -2.01 12.76 -6.46
C GLN A 58 -3.16 13.12 -7.42
N LYS A 59 -3.08 12.71 -8.69
CA LYS A 59 -4.18 12.93 -9.64
C LYS A 59 -5.43 12.15 -9.25
N ILE A 60 -5.26 10.88 -8.87
CA ILE A 60 -6.38 10.03 -8.42
C ILE A 60 -7.02 10.61 -7.15
N GLU A 61 -6.20 11.03 -6.19
CA GLU A 61 -6.66 11.68 -4.96
C GLU A 61 -7.44 12.97 -5.25
N GLN A 62 -6.96 13.82 -6.18
CA GLN A 62 -7.65 15.04 -6.59
C GLN A 62 -9.01 14.73 -7.23
N GLU A 63 -9.10 13.73 -8.09
CA GLU A 63 -10.36 13.32 -8.71
C GLU A 63 -11.36 12.76 -7.69
N LEU A 64 -10.89 11.97 -6.72
CA LEU A 64 -11.70 11.47 -5.61
C LEU A 64 -12.23 12.61 -4.75
N ASN A 65 -11.36 13.54 -4.33
CA ASN A 65 -11.74 14.70 -3.55
C ASN A 65 -12.75 15.59 -4.29
N HIS A 66 -12.58 15.77 -5.60
CA HIS A 66 -13.54 16.50 -6.43
C HIS A 66 -14.90 15.81 -6.49
N TYR A 67 -14.91 14.48 -6.61
CA TYR A 67 -16.15 13.71 -6.57
C TYR A 67 -16.85 13.79 -5.20
N LEU A 68 -16.09 13.63 -4.11
CA LEU A 68 -16.61 13.67 -2.75
C LEU A 68 -17.23 15.04 -2.45
N LYS A 69 -16.61 16.14 -2.85
CA LYS A 69 -17.16 17.50 -2.67
C LYS A 69 -18.47 17.76 -3.42
N LYS A 70 -18.80 16.95 -4.43
CA LYS A 70 -20.07 17.06 -5.17
C LYS A 70 -21.20 16.24 -4.55
N GLN A 71 -20.90 15.39 -3.58
CA GLN A 71 -21.91 14.55 -2.95
C GLN A 71 -22.83 15.37 -2.03
N PRO A 72 -24.07 14.91 -1.81
CA PRO A 72 -24.96 15.55 -0.86
C PRO A 72 -24.37 15.54 0.56
N SER A 73 -24.30 16.71 1.17
CA SER A 73 -23.83 16.91 2.54
C SER A 73 -25.00 17.22 3.48
N VAL A 74 -25.01 16.64 4.68
CA VAL A 74 -26.00 16.92 5.72
C VAL A 74 -25.34 17.66 6.88
N HIS A 75 -25.89 18.83 7.22
CA HIS A 75 -25.40 19.68 8.30
C HIS A 75 -26.50 19.84 9.37
N GLY A 76 -26.13 19.79 10.66
CA GLY A 76 -27.04 20.06 11.78
C GLY A 76 -26.88 19.09 12.95
N ALA A 77 -27.59 19.37 14.06
CA ALA A 77 -27.49 18.62 15.32
C ALA A 77 -27.89 17.12 15.25
N GLY A 78 -28.40 16.66 14.10
CA GLY A 78 -28.68 15.24 13.80
C GLY A 78 -27.62 14.55 12.92
N SER A 79 -26.53 15.23 12.56
CA SER A 79 -25.40 14.66 11.80
C SER A 79 -24.52 13.78 12.70
N GLY A 80 -25.11 12.69 13.20
CA GLY A 80 -24.40 11.71 14.02
C GLY A 80 -23.10 11.22 13.37
N GLN A 81 -22.27 10.54 14.16
CA GLN A 81 -20.99 10.00 13.68
C GLN A 81 -21.20 9.17 12.40
N PRO A 82 -20.40 9.40 11.34
CA PRO A 82 -20.53 8.63 10.10
C PRO A 82 -20.35 7.15 10.38
N TYR A 83 -21.20 6.33 9.76
CA TYR A 83 -21.16 4.87 9.89
C TYR A 83 -20.70 4.21 8.58
N LEU A 84 -20.33 2.94 8.63
CA LEU A 84 -19.89 2.20 7.44
C LEU A 84 -21.03 2.05 6.42
N GLY A 85 -20.80 2.51 5.19
CA GLY A 85 -21.70 2.32 4.07
C GLY A 85 -21.83 0.85 3.66
N GLY A 86 -22.95 0.50 3.04
CA GLY A 86 -23.22 -0.87 2.60
C GLY A 86 -22.25 -1.36 1.52
N ARG A 87 -21.78 -0.46 0.64
CA ARG A 87 -20.77 -0.79 -0.38
C ARG A 87 -19.43 -1.12 0.26
N LEU A 88 -18.96 -0.25 1.18
CA LEU A 88 -17.70 -0.45 1.87
C LEU A 88 -17.69 -1.76 2.70
N ASN A 89 -18.80 -2.07 3.38
CA ASN A 89 -18.93 -3.35 4.10
C ASN A 89 -18.75 -4.57 3.17
N LYS A 90 -19.45 -4.59 2.02
CA LYS A 90 -19.29 -5.66 1.01
C LYS A 90 -17.86 -5.74 0.47
N LEU A 91 -17.19 -4.60 0.34
CA LEU A 91 -15.83 -4.47 -0.16
C LEU A 91 -14.83 -5.12 0.80
N PHE A 92 -14.98 -4.90 2.10
CA PHE A 92 -14.17 -5.54 3.13
C PHE A 92 -14.40 -7.06 3.25
N ASP A 93 -15.63 -7.54 3.06
CA ASP A 93 -15.90 -8.99 3.02
C ASP A 93 -15.17 -9.65 1.84
N LYS A 94 -15.17 -8.99 0.67
CA LYS A 94 -14.38 -9.42 -0.49
C LYS A 94 -12.88 -9.32 -0.23
N ALA A 95 -12.39 -8.24 0.39
CA ALA A 95 -10.98 -8.08 0.71
C ALA A 95 -10.50 -9.17 1.70
N THR A 96 -11.37 -9.62 2.60
CA THR A 96 -11.12 -10.78 3.47
C THR A 96 -10.96 -12.07 2.66
N THR A 97 -11.76 -12.24 1.62
CA THR A 97 -11.64 -13.39 0.70
C THR A 97 -10.34 -13.32 -0.10
N GLU A 98 -9.94 -12.12 -0.55
CA GLU A 98 -8.66 -11.89 -1.25
C GLU A 98 -7.46 -12.23 -0.38
N ALA A 99 -7.44 -11.76 0.87
CA ALA A 99 -6.38 -12.10 1.83
C ALA A 99 -6.27 -13.61 2.04
N ALA A 100 -7.41 -14.30 2.19
CA ALA A 100 -7.43 -15.75 2.32
C ALA A 100 -6.88 -16.47 1.06
N GLN A 101 -7.16 -15.98 -0.15
CA GLN A 101 -6.62 -16.52 -1.40
C GLN A 101 -5.09 -16.37 -1.47
N LEU A 102 -4.56 -15.26 -0.96
CA LEU A 102 -3.13 -15.00 -0.86
C LEU A 102 -2.46 -15.70 0.34
N LYS A 103 -3.25 -16.43 1.15
CA LYS A 103 -2.83 -17.09 2.39
C LYS A 103 -2.27 -16.12 3.42
N ASP A 104 -2.81 -14.92 3.43
CA ASP A 104 -2.51 -13.86 4.37
C ASP A 104 -3.43 -13.95 5.60
N GLU A 105 -2.89 -13.64 6.78
CA GLU A 105 -3.60 -13.75 8.06
C GLU A 105 -4.37 -12.48 8.44
N TYR A 106 -3.97 -11.34 7.85
CA TYR A 106 -4.64 -10.05 7.98
C TYR A 106 -4.94 -9.45 6.60
N VAL A 107 -5.98 -8.62 6.57
CA VAL A 107 -6.39 -7.83 5.41
C VAL A 107 -5.64 -6.50 5.46
N SER A 108 -4.63 -6.38 4.62
CA SER A 108 -3.85 -5.17 4.34
C SER A 108 -4.47 -4.28 3.25
N ALA A 109 -3.90 -3.09 3.07
CA ALA A 109 -4.42 -2.08 2.13
C ALA A 109 -4.43 -2.55 0.67
N GLU A 110 -3.47 -3.39 0.24
CA GLU A 110 -3.44 -3.95 -1.12
C GLU A 110 -4.64 -4.85 -1.42
N HIS A 111 -5.13 -5.63 -0.45
CA HIS A 111 -6.31 -6.46 -0.64
C HIS A 111 -7.55 -5.59 -0.90
N VAL A 112 -7.67 -4.52 -0.12
CA VAL A 112 -8.78 -3.57 -0.27
C VAL A 112 -8.66 -2.85 -1.60
N LEU A 113 -7.46 -2.39 -1.99
CA LEU A 113 -7.22 -1.71 -3.26
C LEU A 113 -7.60 -2.57 -4.47
N VAL A 114 -7.23 -3.86 -4.45
CA VAL A 114 -7.61 -4.82 -5.51
C VAL A 114 -9.13 -4.86 -5.68
N VAL A 115 -9.87 -5.00 -4.58
CA VAL A 115 -11.34 -5.09 -4.63
C VAL A 115 -11.97 -3.76 -5.04
N ILE A 116 -11.39 -2.60 -4.65
CA ILE A 116 -11.88 -1.29 -5.09
C ILE A 116 -11.73 -1.17 -6.61
N ALA A 117 -10.60 -1.60 -7.18
CA ALA A 117 -10.37 -1.55 -8.62
C ALA A 117 -11.38 -2.42 -9.42
N GLU A 118 -11.87 -3.50 -8.81
CA GLU A 118 -12.90 -4.37 -9.40
C GLU A 118 -14.34 -3.86 -9.24
N GLU A 119 -14.58 -2.91 -8.32
CA GLU A 119 -15.93 -2.44 -8.04
C GLU A 119 -16.49 -1.67 -9.24
N LYS A 120 -17.54 -2.21 -9.86
CA LYS A 120 -18.15 -1.63 -11.08
C LYS A 120 -19.05 -0.42 -10.79
N GLU A 121 -19.73 -0.44 -9.66
CA GLU A 121 -20.76 0.55 -9.28
C GLU A 121 -20.15 1.83 -8.68
N GLY A 122 -18.91 1.74 -8.18
CA GLY A 122 -18.25 2.82 -7.46
C GLY A 122 -17.47 3.81 -8.31
N GLN A 123 -17.42 5.06 -7.85
CA GLN A 123 -16.59 6.08 -8.48
C GLN A 123 -15.11 5.79 -8.24
N ALA A 124 -14.74 5.27 -7.05
CA ALA A 124 -13.36 4.87 -6.76
C ALA A 124 -12.82 3.87 -7.79
N GLY A 125 -13.55 2.77 -8.01
CA GLY A 125 -13.20 1.78 -9.02
C GLY A 125 -13.18 2.34 -10.44
N LYS A 126 -14.09 3.27 -10.77
CA LYS A 126 -14.12 3.93 -12.09
C LYS A 126 -12.87 4.79 -12.32
N ILE A 127 -12.47 5.61 -11.34
CA ILE A 127 -11.27 6.47 -11.42
C ILE A 127 -10.02 5.59 -11.58
N LEU A 128 -9.90 4.53 -10.78
CA LEU A 128 -8.79 3.58 -10.90
C LEU A 128 -8.72 2.95 -12.30
N ARG A 129 -9.86 2.47 -12.85
CA ARG A 129 -9.89 1.91 -14.20
C ARG A 129 -9.53 2.93 -15.29
N GLN A 130 -9.96 4.18 -15.15
CA GLN A 130 -9.59 5.25 -16.08
C GLN A 130 -8.10 5.57 -16.04
N ALA A 131 -7.46 5.39 -14.88
CA ALA A 131 -6.01 5.47 -14.73
C ALA A 131 -5.27 4.19 -15.16
N GLY A 132 -5.95 3.20 -15.74
CA GLY A 132 -5.37 1.93 -16.17
C GLY A 132 -5.10 0.94 -15.03
N ILE A 133 -5.66 1.19 -13.85
CA ILE A 133 -5.48 0.35 -12.66
C ILE A 133 -6.58 -0.70 -12.62
N THR A 134 -6.18 -1.96 -12.76
CA THR A 134 -7.04 -3.15 -12.73
C THR A 134 -6.52 -4.16 -11.72
N ARG A 135 -7.35 -5.17 -11.40
CA ARG A 135 -6.97 -6.30 -10.56
C ARG A 135 -5.62 -6.90 -11.01
N ASP A 136 -5.51 -7.22 -12.30
CA ASP A 136 -4.34 -7.87 -12.89
C ASP A 136 -3.10 -6.96 -12.87
N SER A 137 -3.27 -5.67 -13.13
CA SER A 137 -2.14 -4.73 -13.07
C SER A 137 -1.61 -4.58 -11.66
N ILE A 138 -2.49 -4.51 -10.65
CA ILE A 138 -2.11 -4.46 -9.24
C ILE A 138 -1.32 -5.72 -8.87
N PHE A 139 -1.83 -6.92 -9.19
CA PHE A 139 -1.12 -8.16 -8.88
C PHE A 139 0.26 -8.24 -9.54
N LYS A 140 0.41 -7.73 -10.77
CA LYS A 140 1.68 -7.73 -11.48
C LYS A 140 2.78 -6.97 -10.72
N VAL A 141 2.46 -5.81 -10.14
CA VAL A 141 3.44 -5.01 -9.38
C VAL A 141 3.51 -5.39 -7.90
N LEU A 142 2.44 -5.98 -7.37
CA LEU A 142 2.36 -6.35 -5.96
C LEU A 142 3.44 -7.37 -5.59
N VAL A 143 3.73 -8.32 -6.49
CA VAL A 143 4.82 -9.30 -6.33
C VAL A 143 6.16 -8.60 -6.11
N ASP A 144 6.43 -7.50 -6.82
CA ASP A 144 7.70 -6.80 -6.68
C ASP A 144 7.78 -5.95 -5.39
N ILE A 145 6.64 -5.50 -4.86
CA ILE A 145 6.59 -4.65 -3.65
C ILE A 145 6.64 -5.51 -2.39
N ARG A 146 5.83 -6.57 -2.31
CA ARG A 146 5.77 -7.47 -1.15
C ARG A 146 6.78 -8.63 -1.25
N GLY A 147 7.28 -8.93 -2.44
CA GLY A 147 8.04 -10.15 -2.69
C GLY A 147 7.20 -11.41 -2.46
N ASN A 148 7.80 -12.38 -1.78
CA ASN A 148 7.14 -13.59 -1.29
C ASN A 148 6.69 -13.47 0.18
N GLN A 149 6.65 -12.25 0.74
CA GLN A 149 6.21 -12.05 2.11
C GLN A 149 4.69 -12.16 2.22
N ARG A 150 4.24 -12.88 3.23
CA ARG A 150 2.83 -12.96 3.62
C ARG A 150 2.55 -11.97 4.74
N VAL A 151 1.32 -11.47 4.79
CA VAL A 151 0.84 -10.62 5.87
C VAL A 151 0.45 -11.49 7.06
N THR A 152 1.43 -11.82 7.89
CA THR A 152 1.25 -12.65 9.09
C THR A 152 1.23 -11.86 10.39
N ASP A 153 1.41 -10.54 10.32
CA ASP A 153 1.38 -9.65 11.48
C ASP A 153 0.55 -8.40 11.20
N PRO A 154 0.12 -7.64 12.22
CA PRO A 154 -0.73 -6.47 12.04
C PRO A 154 -0.04 -5.26 11.38
N ASN A 155 1.30 -5.24 11.26
CA ASN A 155 2.05 -4.12 10.69
C ASN A 155 3.05 -4.57 9.61
N PRO A 156 2.59 -5.23 8.54
CA PRO A 156 3.46 -5.70 7.46
C PRO A 156 3.99 -4.53 6.61
N GLU A 157 3.21 -3.45 6.46
CA GLU A 157 3.52 -2.39 5.49
C GLU A 157 4.77 -1.59 5.88
N GLY A 158 5.06 -1.45 7.17
CA GLY A 158 6.31 -0.85 7.66
C GLY A 158 7.57 -1.67 7.34
N LYS A 159 7.42 -2.95 7.00
CA LYS A 159 8.53 -3.83 6.59
C LYS A 159 8.74 -3.81 5.08
N TYR A 160 7.71 -3.45 4.32
CA TYR A 160 7.83 -3.29 2.88
C TYR A 160 8.76 -2.14 2.55
N GLN A 161 9.65 -2.35 1.57
CA GLN A 161 10.61 -1.34 1.12
C GLN A 161 11.57 -0.82 2.20
N ALA A 162 11.76 -1.53 3.32
CA ALA A 162 12.71 -1.12 4.36
C ALA A 162 14.13 -0.90 3.80
N LEU A 163 14.52 -1.68 2.78
CA LEU A 163 15.79 -1.49 2.06
C LEU A 163 15.82 -0.20 1.24
N GLU A 164 14.73 0.21 0.60
CA GLU A 164 14.68 1.47 -0.16
C GLU A 164 14.67 2.69 0.77
N ARG A 165 14.08 2.56 1.97
CA ARG A 165 13.98 3.66 2.95
C ARG A 165 15.25 3.86 3.77
N TYR A 166 15.82 2.76 4.28
CA TYR A 166 16.88 2.81 5.28
C TYR A 166 18.23 2.31 4.76
N ALA A 167 18.28 1.77 3.54
CA ALA A 167 19.51 1.32 2.93
C ALA A 167 19.73 2.00 1.57
N ARG A 168 20.92 1.78 1.02
CA ARG A 168 21.29 2.24 -0.31
C ARG A 168 21.72 1.02 -1.11
N ASP A 169 21.10 0.78 -2.27
CA ASP A 169 21.46 -0.35 -3.11
C ASP A 169 22.73 -0.04 -3.93
N PHE A 170 23.87 -0.49 -3.40
CA PHE A 170 25.16 -0.36 -4.08
C PHE A 170 25.28 -1.19 -5.37
N ASN A 171 24.48 -2.26 -5.53
CA ASN A 171 24.49 -3.04 -6.77
C ASN A 171 23.83 -2.25 -7.91
N GLU A 172 22.72 -1.57 -7.61
CA GLU A 172 22.05 -0.70 -8.59
C GLU A 172 22.94 0.48 -8.99
N MET A 173 23.63 1.10 -8.02
CA MET A 173 24.61 2.17 -8.30
C MET A 173 25.76 1.70 -9.18
N ALA A 174 26.32 0.52 -8.88
CA ALA A 174 27.39 -0.07 -9.69
C ALA A 174 26.93 -0.34 -11.14
N ARG A 175 25.70 -0.86 -11.34
CA ARG A 175 25.14 -1.06 -12.70
C ARG A 175 24.94 0.25 -13.46
N LYS A 176 24.58 1.33 -12.77
CA LYS A 176 24.42 2.68 -13.33
C LYS A 176 25.76 3.37 -13.60
N GLY A 177 26.89 2.76 -13.22
CA GLY A 177 28.22 3.35 -13.36
C GLY A 177 28.46 4.55 -12.45
N SER A 178 27.62 4.75 -11.42
CA SER A 178 27.74 5.86 -10.48
C SER A 178 28.63 5.55 -9.27
N PHE A 179 29.36 4.44 -9.32
CA PHE A 179 30.25 3.96 -8.27
C PHE A 179 31.70 4.08 -8.75
N ASP A 180 32.53 4.80 -8.00
CA ASP A 180 33.94 4.94 -8.35
C ASP A 180 34.69 3.60 -8.17
N PRO A 181 35.61 3.25 -9.08
CA PRO A 181 36.37 2.01 -8.95
C PRO A 181 37.27 2.07 -7.71
N VAL A 182 37.21 1.02 -6.89
CA VAL A 182 38.08 0.89 -5.71
C VAL A 182 39.44 0.36 -6.17
N ILE A 183 40.51 1.13 -5.93
CA ILE A 183 41.88 0.79 -6.35
C ILE A 183 42.68 0.25 -5.15
N GLY A 184 43.42 -0.84 -5.35
CA GLY A 184 44.39 -1.36 -4.38
C GLY A 184 43.80 -2.13 -3.20
N ARG A 185 42.56 -2.62 -3.32
CA ARG A 185 41.85 -3.40 -2.28
C ARG A 185 41.44 -4.81 -2.73
N ASP A 186 42.13 -5.35 -3.74
CA ASP A 186 41.78 -6.63 -4.37
C ASP A 186 41.83 -7.81 -3.39
N GLU A 187 42.81 -7.84 -2.47
CA GLU A 187 42.97 -8.91 -1.49
C GLU A 187 41.87 -8.88 -0.42
N GLU A 188 41.51 -7.70 0.08
CA GLU A 188 40.43 -7.52 1.05
C GLU A 188 39.08 -7.89 0.43
N ILE A 189 38.80 -7.42 -0.79
CA ILE A 189 37.57 -7.76 -1.52
C ILE A 189 37.48 -9.27 -1.74
N ARG A 190 38.57 -9.91 -2.19
CA ARG A 190 38.62 -11.37 -2.38
C ARG A 190 38.37 -12.12 -1.07
N ARG A 191 38.92 -11.64 0.05
CA ARG A 191 38.71 -12.23 1.38
C ARG A 191 37.27 -12.09 1.87
N VAL A 192 36.64 -10.92 1.66
CA VAL A 192 35.21 -10.71 1.96
C VAL A 192 34.34 -11.67 1.15
N MET A 193 34.57 -11.77 -0.16
CA MET A 193 33.86 -12.70 -1.04
C MET A 193 34.01 -14.16 -0.59
N GLN A 194 35.23 -14.56 -0.18
CA GLN A 194 35.48 -15.90 0.33
C GLN A 194 34.69 -16.19 1.61
N VAL A 195 34.56 -15.22 2.52
CA VAL A 195 33.76 -15.37 3.76
C VAL A 195 32.28 -15.47 3.44
N LEU A 196 31.73 -14.57 2.61
CA LEU A 196 30.33 -14.58 2.21
C LEU A 196 29.91 -15.90 1.53
N SER A 197 30.83 -16.57 0.83
CA SER A 197 30.57 -17.83 0.13
C SER A 197 30.55 -19.08 1.04
N ARG A 198 30.83 -18.94 2.35
CA ARG A 198 30.85 -20.09 3.28
C ARG A 198 29.44 -20.51 3.68
N ARG A 199 29.28 -21.78 4.08
CA ARG A 199 28.03 -22.30 4.67
C ARG A 199 27.85 -21.93 6.14
N THR A 200 28.94 -21.75 6.88
CA THR A 200 28.95 -21.35 8.29
C THR A 200 29.95 -20.22 8.49
N LYS A 201 29.68 -19.32 9.45
CA LYS A 201 30.47 -18.09 9.70
C LYS A 201 30.62 -17.24 8.42
N ASN A 202 29.51 -16.96 7.75
CA ASN A 202 29.42 -16.28 6.46
C ASN A 202 29.20 -14.76 6.57
N ASN A 203 29.24 -14.20 7.77
CA ASN A 203 29.10 -12.76 8.00
C ASN A 203 30.50 -12.14 8.17
N PRO A 204 31.04 -11.43 7.16
CA PRO A 204 32.34 -10.76 7.27
C PRO A 204 32.26 -9.57 8.22
N VAL A 205 33.34 -9.33 8.96
CA VAL A 205 33.54 -8.12 9.78
C VAL A 205 34.85 -7.49 9.32
N LEU A 206 34.78 -6.23 8.91
CA LEU A 206 35.95 -5.42 8.58
C LEU A 206 36.41 -4.73 9.87
N ILE A 207 37.70 -4.81 10.17
CA ILE A 207 38.35 -4.21 11.34
C ILE A 207 39.36 -3.18 10.85
#